data_AF-A0A7S1QZY9-F1
#
_entry.id   AF-A0A7S1QZY9-F1
#
_cell.length_a   1.000
_cell.length_b   1.000
_cell.length_c   1.000
_cell.angle_alpha   90.00
_cell.angle_beta   90.00
_cell.angle_gamma   90.00
#
_symmetry.space_group_name_H-M   'P 1'
#
loop_
_entity.id
_entity.type
_entity.pdbx_description
1 polymer ?
#
loop_
_entity_poly.entity_id
_entity_poly.type
_entity_poly.pdbx_seq_one_letter_code
_entity_poly.pdbx_strand_id
1 'polypeptide(L)'
;ASFLRAVAPPTNAPFLRPDDCATPEAAEFCRMIHAVVAAPTCPALAGIDHANLRWALGHALSRRLGPTMMCPVVDLLNHSGVPNAHYTVAERVHALGGGGGVGNPAAVGNDSDAETYITVADVLDNAMAGVADDDLTEPHVHVQTIAHVTKGEAITVSYAGGPHASEELFRVQWGFVPADDAAKTRVKDLDRLVSIVAW
;
A
#
# COMPACT_ATOMS: atom_id res chain seq x y z
N ALA A 1 10.95 16.85 -5.77
CA ALA A 1 10.60 18.12 -5.09
C ALA A 1 9.87 19.13 -6.01
N SER A 2 10.18 19.21 -7.31
CA SER A 2 9.55 20.15 -8.25
C SER A 2 8.02 20.07 -8.27
N PHE A 3 7.44 18.87 -8.27
CA PHE A 3 5.99 18.66 -8.18
C PHE A 3 5.36 19.28 -6.92
N LEU A 4 5.98 19.08 -5.76
CA LEU A 4 5.49 19.62 -4.47
C LEU A 4 5.55 21.15 -4.40
N ARG A 5 6.28 21.80 -5.30
CA ARG A 5 6.32 23.27 -5.43
C ARG A 5 5.31 23.80 -6.45
N ALA A 6 4.73 22.93 -7.27
CA ALA A 6 3.84 23.29 -8.38
C ALA A 6 2.35 23.12 -8.04
N VAL A 7 2.03 22.42 -6.94
CA VAL A 7 0.65 22.15 -6.52
C VAL A 7 0.36 22.91 -5.23
N ALA A 8 -0.71 23.70 -5.23
CA ALA A 8 -1.21 24.31 -4.00
C ALA A 8 -2.03 23.27 -3.21
N PRO A 9 -1.81 23.13 -1.90
CA PRO A 9 -2.54 22.17 -1.09
C PRO A 9 -4.00 22.66 -0.91
N PRO A 10 -4.96 21.74 -0.72
CA PRO A 10 -6.31 22.13 -0.34
C PRO A 10 -6.28 22.96 0.95
N THR A 11 -7.01 24.07 0.97
CA THR A 11 -7.00 25.04 2.10
C THR A 11 -7.50 24.45 3.43
N ASN A 12 -8.16 23.30 3.40
CA ASN A 12 -8.78 22.66 4.56
C ASN A 12 -8.46 21.16 4.67
N ALA A 13 -7.31 20.69 4.16
CA ALA A 13 -6.94 19.29 4.35
C ALA A 13 -6.80 19.00 5.86
N PRO A 14 -7.68 18.18 6.47
CA PRO A 14 -7.59 17.89 7.89
C PRO A 14 -6.33 17.04 8.08
N PHE A 15 -5.34 17.61 8.76
CA PHE A 15 -4.19 16.84 9.23
C PHE A 15 -4.49 16.44 10.66
N LEU A 16 -4.55 15.13 10.92
CA LEU A 16 -4.90 14.61 12.24
C LEU A 16 -3.97 15.21 13.30
N ARG A 17 -4.53 15.67 14.42
CA ARG A 17 -3.74 16.17 15.55
C ARG A 17 -3.45 15.01 16.50
N PRO A 18 -2.32 15.02 17.24
CA PRO A 18 -2.06 13.99 18.25
C PRO A 18 -3.19 13.84 19.28
N ASP A 19 -3.88 14.93 19.59
CA ASP A 19 -5.01 14.95 20.53
C ASP A 19 -6.29 14.29 19.98
N ASP A 20 -6.37 14.09 18.66
CA ASP A 20 -7.47 13.40 18.01
C ASP A 20 -7.25 11.87 17.99
N CYS A 21 -6.09 11.38 18.44
CA CYS A 21 -5.75 9.97 18.50
C CYS A 21 -6.34 9.31 19.76
N ALA A 22 -7.01 8.16 19.58
CA ALA A 22 -7.64 7.43 20.69
C ALA A 22 -6.63 6.66 21.58
N THR A 23 -5.42 6.39 21.07
CA THR A 23 -4.38 5.63 21.80
C THR A 23 -3.06 6.39 21.89
N PRO A 24 -2.23 6.12 22.94
CA PRO A 24 -0.90 6.70 23.08
C PRO A 24 0.03 6.41 21.89
N GLU A 25 -0.04 5.20 21.33
CA GLU A 25 0.80 4.75 20.21
C GLU A 25 0.45 5.51 18.93
N ALA A 26 -0.84 5.67 18.63
CA ALA A 26 -1.29 6.47 17.50
C ALA A 26 -0.96 7.95 17.68
N ALA A 27 -1.04 8.46 18.91
CA ALA A 27 -0.61 9.83 19.23
C ALA A 27 0.90 10.00 19.04
N GLU A 28 1.71 8.99 19.35
CA GLU A 28 3.16 9.00 19.13
C GLU A 28 3.52 8.96 17.65
N PHE A 29 2.89 8.08 16.87
CA PHE A 29 3.06 8.03 15.43
C PHE A 29 2.65 9.35 14.76
N CYS A 30 1.53 9.94 15.19
CA CYS A 30 1.10 11.27 14.76
C CYS A 30 2.16 12.33 15.13
N ARG A 31 2.68 12.34 16.36
CA ARG A 31 3.77 13.27 16.76
C ARG A 31 5.02 13.11 15.90
N MET A 32 5.42 11.89 15.57
CA MET A 32 6.56 11.63 14.68
C MET A 32 6.35 12.26 13.29
N ILE A 33 5.17 12.08 12.71
CA ILE A 33 4.78 12.70 11.43
C ILE A 33 4.87 14.24 11.52
N HIS A 34 4.31 14.83 12.58
CA HIS A 34 4.36 16.28 12.79
C HIS A 34 5.80 16.79 12.99
N ALA A 35 6.67 16.02 13.65
CA ALA A 35 8.07 16.37 13.84
C ALA A 35 8.85 16.38 12.51
N VAL A 36 8.63 15.38 11.64
CA VAL A 36 9.21 15.34 10.29
C VAL A 36 8.79 16.57 9.47
N VAL A 37 7.54 16.99 9.59
CA VAL A 37 7.02 18.19 8.91
C VAL A 37 7.65 19.47 9.46
N ALA A 38 7.80 19.58 10.78
CA ALA A 38 8.28 20.80 11.44
C ALA A 38 9.77 21.03 11.26
N ALA A 39 10.55 19.96 11.11
CA ALA A 39 12.00 20.02 10.93
C ALA A 39 12.46 18.94 9.93
N PRO A 40 12.19 19.10 8.63
CA PRO A 40 12.60 18.13 7.63
C PRO A 40 14.12 18.08 7.55
N THR A 41 14.70 16.92 7.86
CA THR A 41 16.16 16.70 7.82
C THR A 41 16.65 16.30 6.42
N CYS A 42 15.75 15.91 5.52
CA CYS A 42 16.09 15.51 4.15
C CYS A 42 16.35 16.75 3.27
N PRO A 43 17.56 16.90 2.68
CA PRO A 43 17.88 18.04 1.82
C PRO A 43 16.94 18.19 0.62
N ALA A 44 16.35 17.09 0.12
CA ALA A 44 15.39 17.11 -0.97
C ALA A 44 14.08 17.83 -0.64
N LEU A 45 13.79 18.03 0.66
CA LEU A 45 12.63 18.76 1.16
C LEU A 45 12.92 20.23 1.46
N ALA A 46 14.18 20.68 1.31
CA ALA A 46 14.56 22.06 1.58
C ALA A 46 13.74 23.04 0.72
N GLY A 47 13.21 24.08 1.36
CA GLY A 47 12.42 25.14 0.72
C GLY A 47 10.99 24.73 0.32
N ILE A 48 10.50 23.57 0.77
CA ILE A 48 9.07 23.23 0.72
C ILE A 48 8.43 23.74 2.02
N ASP A 49 7.35 24.50 1.92
CA ASP A 49 6.64 24.99 3.11
C ASP A 49 5.94 23.85 3.86
N HIS A 50 5.63 24.08 5.15
CA HIS A 50 5.03 23.07 6.01
C HIS A 50 3.63 22.63 5.55
N ALA A 51 2.85 23.49 4.87
CA ALA A 51 1.52 23.11 4.41
C ALA A 51 1.60 22.12 3.23
N ASN A 52 2.48 22.39 2.27
CA ASN A 52 2.79 21.49 1.17
C ASN A 52 3.38 20.16 1.66
N LEU A 53 4.27 20.20 2.66
CA LEU A 53 4.85 18.99 3.22
C LEU A 53 3.81 18.12 3.95
N ARG A 54 2.90 18.73 4.73
CA ARG A 54 1.78 18.02 5.36
C ARG A 54 0.87 17.37 4.32
N TRP A 55 0.47 18.13 3.30
CA TRP A 55 -0.39 17.61 2.25
C TRP A 55 0.26 16.43 1.51
N ALA A 56 1.52 16.58 1.11
CA ALA A 56 2.27 15.52 0.43
C ALA A 56 2.40 14.25 1.27
N LEU A 57 2.69 14.40 2.56
CA LEU A 57 2.83 13.28 3.48
C LEU A 57 1.48 12.60 3.74
N GLY A 58 0.41 13.37 3.94
CA GLY A 58 -0.94 12.82 4.07
C GLY A 58 -1.39 12.08 2.81
N HIS A 59 -1.09 12.62 1.63
CA HIS A 59 -1.36 11.96 0.36
C HIS A 59 -0.55 10.65 0.24
N ALA A 60 0.76 10.68 0.51
CA ALA A 60 1.60 9.49 0.47
C ALA A 60 1.24 8.45 1.54
N LEU A 61 0.67 8.83 2.68
CA LEU A 61 0.19 7.91 3.70
C LEU A 61 -1.13 7.24 3.28
N SER A 62 -2.06 8.02 2.77
CA SER A 62 -3.41 7.54 2.41
C SER A 62 -3.48 6.80 1.08
N ARG A 63 -2.54 7.03 0.15
CA ARG A 63 -2.66 6.60 -1.25
C ARG A 63 -1.58 5.63 -1.73
N ARG A 64 -0.49 5.44 -0.97
CA ARG A 64 0.61 4.57 -1.41
C ARG A 64 0.24 3.09 -1.38
N LEU A 65 0.82 2.34 -2.31
CA LEU A 65 0.91 0.89 -2.27
C LEU A 65 2.25 0.48 -1.66
N GLY A 66 2.20 -0.40 -0.66
CA GLY A 66 3.39 -0.86 0.03
C GLY A 66 4.22 0.29 0.65
N PRO A 67 5.55 0.19 0.66
CA PRO A 67 6.40 1.17 1.35
C PRO A 67 6.60 2.48 0.58
N THR A 68 6.53 2.49 -0.75
CA THR A 68 7.01 3.64 -1.55
C THR A 68 6.28 3.91 -2.86
N MET A 69 5.33 3.08 -3.29
CA MET A 69 4.75 3.19 -4.64
C MET A 69 3.47 4.01 -4.64
N MET A 70 3.27 4.85 -5.65
CA MET A 70 1.98 5.51 -5.94
C MET A 70 1.48 5.01 -7.29
N CYS A 71 0.27 4.45 -7.34
CA CYS A 71 -0.34 3.97 -8.57
C CYS A 71 -1.65 4.73 -8.83
N PRO A 72 -1.70 5.66 -9.80
CA PRO A 72 -2.85 6.54 -10.01
C PRO A 72 -4.19 5.82 -10.22
N VAL A 73 -4.18 4.61 -10.77
CA VAL A 73 -5.40 3.82 -11.01
C VAL A 73 -5.89 3.16 -9.71
N VAL A 74 -5.00 2.51 -8.96
CA VAL A 74 -5.34 1.85 -7.69
C VAL A 74 -5.73 2.87 -6.62
N ASP A 75 -5.14 4.07 -6.68
CA ASP A 75 -5.42 5.21 -5.81
C ASP A 75 -6.91 5.65 -5.80
N LEU A 76 -7.68 5.25 -6.81
CA LEU A 76 -9.11 5.56 -6.92
C LEU A 76 -10.01 4.51 -6.27
N LEU A 77 -9.48 3.34 -5.91
CA LEU A 77 -10.25 2.25 -5.32
C LEU A 77 -10.47 2.53 -3.84
N ASN A 78 -11.73 2.40 -3.38
CA ASN A 78 -12.08 2.61 -1.98
C ASN A 78 -11.90 1.34 -1.16
N HIS A 79 -11.81 1.53 0.16
CA HIS A 79 -11.77 0.45 1.10
C HIS A 79 -13.14 -0.24 1.28
N SER A 80 -13.12 -1.55 1.49
CA SER A 80 -14.21 -2.33 2.08
C SER A 80 -13.61 -3.40 3.00
N GLY A 81 -14.24 -3.65 4.14
CA GLY A 81 -13.91 -4.78 5.03
C GLY A 81 -14.25 -6.15 4.41
N VAL A 82 -15.12 -6.14 3.40
CA VAL A 82 -15.43 -7.30 2.55
C VAL A 82 -15.16 -6.88 1.10
N PRO A 83 -13.88 -6.81 0.69
CA PRO A 83 -13.53 -6.31 -0.64
C PRO A 83 -13.98 -7.29 -1.72
N ASN A 84 -14.33 -6.76 -2.90
CA ASN A 84 -14.65 -7.56 -4.08
C ASN A 84 -13.48 -7.62 -5.08
N ALA A 85 -12.38 -6.92 -4.82
CA ALA A 85 -11.14 -7.00 -5.56
C ALA A 85 -9.91 -6.98 -4.63
N HIS A 86 -8.79 -7.40 -5.20
CA HIS A 86 -7.47 -7.21 -4.63
C HIS A 86 -6.54 -6.70 -5.71
N TYR A 87 -5.38 -6.18 -5.31
CA TYR A 87 -4.32 -5.83 -6.23
C TYR A 87 -3.07 -6.63 -5.92
N THR A 88 -2.32 -6.96 -6.98
CA THR A 88 -0.98 -7.52 -6.89
C THR A 88 -0.02 -6.58 -7.60
N VAL A 89 1.23 -6.58 -7.14
CA VAL A 89 2.31 -5.85 -7.79
C VAL A 89 3.27 -6.91 -8.28
N ALA A 90 3.29 -7.11 -9.59
CA ALA A 90 4.33 -7.87 -10.25
C ALA A 90 5.61 -7.02 -10.18
N GLU A 91 6.47 -7.33 -9.22
CA GLU A 91 7.72 -6.61 -9.03
C GLU A 91 8.93 -7.46 -9.41
N ARG A 92 9.96 -6.75 -9.80
CA ARG A 92 11.27 -7.29 -10.07
C ARG A 92 11.93 -7.60 -8.72
N VAL A 93 12.04 -8.87 -8.37
CA VAL A 93 12.60 -9.32 -7.09
C VAL A 93 14.11 -9.52 -7.25
N HIS A 94 14.89 -8.88 -6.38
CA HIS A 94 16.31 -9.21 -6.25
C HIS A 94 16.44 -10.59 -5.62
N ALA A 95 17.08 -11.52 -6.32
CA ALA A 95 17.46 -12.79 -5.71
C ALA A 95 18.42 -12.49 -4.54
N LEU A 96 17.93 -12.59 -3.30
CA LEU A 96 18.81 -12.68 -2.14
C LEU A 96 19.55 -14.01 -2.29
N GLY A 97 20.82 -13.95 -2.68
CA GLY A 97 21.66 -15.13 -2.84
C GLY A 97 21.64 -15.98 -1.57
N GLY A 98 21.09 -17.19 -1.68
CA GLY A 98 21.25 -18.27 -0.72
C GLY A 98 20.14 -18.40 0.33
N GLY A 99 19.27 -19.41 0.15
CA GLY A 99 18.69 -20.29 1.18
C GLY A 99 17.95 -19.72 2.41
N GLY A 100 17.93 -18.40 2.62
CA GLY A 100 17.21 -17.74 3.70
C GLY A 100 15.92 -17.14 3.15
N GLY A 101 14.79 -17.63 3.64
CA GLY A 101 13.47 -17.20 3.18
C GLY A 101 13.26 -15.68 3.18
N VAL A 102 12.26 -15.26 2.40
CA VAL A 102 11.77 -13.89 2.26
C VAL A 102 11.68 -13.22 3.64
N GLY A 103 12.41 -12.12 3.85
CA GLY A 103 12.32 -11.30 5.06
C GLY A 103 13.51 -11.33 6.02
N ASN A 104 14.68 -11.87 5.64
CA ASN A 104 15.89 -11.76 6.47
C ASN A 104 16.76 -10.54 6.06
N PRO A 105 16.72 -9.42 6.81
CA PRO A 105 17.54 -8.23 6.50
C PRO A 105 19.04 -8.45 6.71
N ALA A 106 19.47 -9.56 7.32
CA ALA A 106 20.89 -9.90 7.47
C ALA A 106 21.50 -10.57 6.21
N ALA A 107 20.69 -10.90 5.19
CA ALA A 107 21.13 -11.54 3.96
C ALA A 107 21.40 -10.56 2.80
N VAL A 108 21.40 -9.25 3.06
CA VAL A 108 21.75 -8.23 2.06
C VAL A 108 23.27 -8.25 1.86
N GLY A 109 23.74 -9.31 1.18
CA GLY A 109 25.08 -9.37 0.61
C GLY A 109 25.20 -8.29 -0.46
N ASN A 110 26.33 -7.58 -0.42
CA ASN A 110 26.64 -6.43 -1.26
C ASN A 110 27.03 -6.89 -2.69
N ASP A 111 26.34 -7.89 -3.25
CA ASP A 111 26.62 -8.41 -4.58
C ASP A 111 25.96 -7.52 -5.63
N SER A 112 26.80 -6.84 -6.40
CA SER A 112 26.43 -6.04 -7.57
C SER A 112 25.77 -6.83 -8.70
N ASP A 113 25.68 -8.15 -8.54
CA ASP A 113 25.22 -9.11 -9.55
C ASP A 113 23.86 -9.72 -9.15
N ALA A 114 23.10 -9.08 -8.25
CA ALA A 114 21.75 -9.51 -7.90
C ALA A 114 20.82 -9.44 -9.13
N GLU A 115 20.75 -10.54 -9.88
CA GLU A 115 19.83 -10.68 -10.99
C GLU A 115 18.40 -10.46 -10.48
N THR A 116 17.70 -9.59 -11.19
CA THR A 116 16.37 -9.14 -10.81
C THR A 116 15.36 -9.86 -11.69
N TYR A 117 14.56 -10.74 -11.10
CA TYR A 117 13.62 -11.59 -11.85
C TYR A 117 12.18 -11.24 -11.50
N ILE A 118 11.29 -11.43 -12.48
CA ILE A 118 9.84 -11.49 -12.26
C ILE A 118 9.47 -12.94 -11.97
N THR A 119 8.59 -13.18 -11.00
CA THR A 119 8.22 -14.55 -10.64
C THR A 119 7.34 -15.17 -11.73
N VAL A 120 7.28 -16.50 -11.81
CA VAL A 120 6.38 -17.18 -12.77
C VAL A 120 4.91 -16.80 -12.52
N ALA A 121 4.53 -16.58 -11.26
CA ALA A 121 3.18 -16.13 -10.90
C ALA A 121 2.86 -14.76 -11.52
N ASP A 122 3.81 -13.82 -11.45
CA ASP A 122 3.66 -12.49 -12.02
C ASP A 122 3.56 -12.51 -13.56
N VAL A 123 4.34 -13.37 -14.23
CA VAL A 123 4.23 -13.59 -15.70
C VAL A 123 2.85 -14.14 -16.07
N LEU A 124 2.32 -15.08 -15.27
CA LEU A 124 0.97 -15.62 -15.48
C LEU A 124 -0.11 -14.56 -15.25
N ASP A 125 0.03 -13.74 -14.21
CA ASP A 125 -0.87 -12.61 -13.95
C ASP A 125 -0.88 -11.62 -15.13
N ASN A 126 0.31 -11.27 -15.66
CA ASN A 126 0.44 -10.43 -16.85
C ASN A 126 -0.30 -11.04 -18.06
N ALA A 127 -0.09 -12.33 -18.32
CA ALA A 127 -0.73 -13.02 -19.44
C ALA A 127 -2.26 -13.07 -19.29
N MET A 128 -2.76 -13.35 -18.08
CA MET A 128 -4.20 -13.36 -17.78
C MET A 128 -4.83 -11.97 -17.86
N ALA A 129 -4.07 -10.92 -17.56
CA ALA A 129 -4.47 -9.53 -17.73
C ALA A 129 -4.46 -9.06 -19.20
N GLY A 130 -3.99 -9.91 -20.14
CA GLY A 130 -3.92 -9.58 -21.56
C GLY A 130 -2.77 -8.64 -21.92
N VAL A 131 -1.70 -8.61 -21.11
CA VAL A 131 -0.45 -7.92 -21.44
C VAL A 131 0.18 -8.59 -22.68
N ALA A 132 0.84 -7.80 -23.54
CA ALA A 132 1.49 -8.31 -24.74
C ALA A 132 2.66 -9.24 -24.39
N ASP A 133 2.93 -10.24 -25.23
CA ASP A 133 3.98 -11.26 -24.99
C ASP A 133 5.35 -10.65 -24.69
N ASP A 134 5.71 -9.56 -25.39
CA ASP A 134 6.99 -8.86 -25.23
C ASP A 134 7.10 -8.11 -23.88
N ASP A 135 5.98 -7.89 -23.18
CA ASP A 135 5.89 -7.14 -21.92
C ASP A 135 5.58 -8.04 -20.70
N LEU A 136 5.44 -9.36 -20.89
CA LEU A 136 5.07 -10.29 -19.81
C LEU A 136 6.09 -10.34 -18.68
N THR A 137 7.32 -9.93 -18.91
CA THR A 137 8.38 -9.87 -17.88
C THR A 137 8.61 -8.46 -17.35
N GLU A 138 7.74 -7.51 -17.67
CA GLU A 138 7.80 -6.16 -17.11
C GLU A 138 6.93 -6.02 -15.86
N PRO A 139 7.32 -5.14 -14.91
CA PRO A 139 6.54 -4.88 -13.71
C PRO A 139 5.17 -4.27 -14.03
N HIS A 140 4.12 -4.85 -13.48
CA HIS A 140 2.75 -4.39 -13.64
C HIS A 140 2.03 -4.38 -12.30
N VAL A 141 1.00 -3.54 -12.19
CA VAL A 141 0.06 -3.58 -11.07
C VAL A 141 -1.26 -4.11 -11.60
N HIS A 142 -1.72 -5.22 -11.04
CA HIS A 142 -2.97 -5.85 -11.43
C HIS A 142 -4.04 -5.53 -10.40
N VAL A 143 -5.26 -5.27 -10.87
CA VAL A 143 -6.45 -5.23 -10.03
C VAL A 143 -7.36 -6.36 -10.48
N GLN A 144 -7.56 -7.34 -9.61
CA GLN A 144 -8.30 -8.55 -9.92
C GLN A 144 -9.50 -8.69 -9.00
N THR A 145 -10.68 -8.93 -9.57
CA THR A 145 -11.89 -9.19 -8.80
C THR A 145 -11.82 -10.58 -8.15
N ILE A 146 -12.11 -10.66 -6.86
CA ILE A 146 -12.17 -11.92 -6.08
C ILE A 146 -13.62 -12.40 -5.85
N ALA A 147 -14.59 -11.58 -6.27
CA ALA A 147 -16.01 -11.89 -6.26
C ALA A 147 -16.65 -11.39 -7.56
N HIS A 148 -17.86 -11.87 -7.86
CA HIS A 148 -18.64 -11.35 -8.99
C HIS A 148 -19.01 -9.88 -8.73
N VAL A 149 -18.62 -8.99 -9.63
CA VAL A 149 -18.95 -7.55 -9.57
C VAL A 149 -19.97 -7.23 -10.66
N THR A 150 -21.11 -6.66 -10.26
CA THR A 150 -22.18 -6.29 -11.19
C THR A 150 -21.86 -4.95 -11.87
N LYS A 151 -22.34 -4.74 -13.10
CA LYS A 151 -22.20 -3.44 -13.78
C LYS A 151 -22.77 -2.31 -12.92
N GLY A 152 -21.94 -1.30 -12.62
CA GLY A 152 -22.29 -0.15 -11.78
C GLY A 152 -22.04 -0.34 -10.29
N GLU A 153 -21.67 -1.55 -9.87
CA GLU A 153 -21.16 -1.81 -8.52
C GLU A 153 -19.75 -1.23 -8.38
N ALA A 154 -19.42 -0.71 -7.18
CA ALA A 154 -18.10 -0.19 -6.90
C ALA A 154 -17.08 -1.33 -6.77
N ILE A 155 -15.91 -1.16 -7.38
CA ILE A 155 -14.76 -2.02 -7.13
C ILE A 155 -14.08 -1.52 -5.85
N THR A 156 -13.86 -2.42 -4.90
CA THR A 156 -13.31 -2.11 -3.56
C THR A 156 -12.19 -3.07 -3.19
N VAL A 157 -11.22 -2.57 -2.42
CA VAL A 157 -10.05 -3.31 -1.95
C VAL A 157 -9.94 -3.25 -0.43
N SER A 158 -9.13 -4.11 0.19
CA SER A 158 -8.73 -3.90 1.58
C SER A 158 -7.48 -3.02 1.65
N TYR A 159 -7.52 -1.95 2.45
CA TYR A 159 -6.35 -1.09 2.67
C TYR A 159 -5.38 -1.71 3.68
N ALA A 160 -5.93 -2.39 4.68
CA ALA A 160 -5.18 -3.17 5.64
C ALA A 160 -4.97 -4.58 5.09
N GLY A 161 -3.72 -5.06 5.03
CA GLY A 161 -3.38 -6.42 4.62
C GLY A 161 -3.81 -7.50 5.62
N GLY A 162 -5.06 -7.49 6.06
CA GLY A 162 -5.65 -8.42 7.02
C GLY A 162 -6.53 -7.74 8.09
N PRO A 163 -7.22 -8.52 8.92
CA PRO A 163 -8.21 -8.07 9.91
C PRO A 163 -7.58 -7.38 11.15
N HIS A 164 -6.45 -6.70 10.99
CA HIS A 164 -5.58 -6.25 12.09
C HIS A 164 -5.22 -4.77 12.05
N ALA A 165 -5.66 -4.00 11.03
CA ALA A 165 -5.53 -2.56 11.15
C ALA A 165 -6.47 -2.07 12.25
N SER A 166 -5.92 -1.31 13.19
CA SER A 166 -6.69 -0.71 14.26
C SER A 166 -7.50 0.48 13.72
N GLU A 167 -8.60 0.83 14.39
CA GLU A 167 -9.39 2.02 14.04
C GLU A 167 -8.50 3.29 14.00
N GLU A 168 -7.49 3.36 14.85
CA GLU A 168 -6.57 4.48 14.92
C GLU A 168 -5.67 4.56 13.70
N LEU A 169 -5.15 3.43 13.21
CA LEU A 169 -4.42 3.40 11.95
C LEU A 169 -5.31 3.91 10.82
N PHE A 170 -6.59 3.53 10.82
CA PHE A 170 -7.54 4.01 9.84
C PHE A 170 -7.76 5.53 9.89
N ARG A 171 -7.93 6.09 11.10
CA ARG A 171 -8.06 7.55 11.30
C ARG A 171 -6.81 8.30 10.86
N VAL A 172 -5.62 7.83 11.24
CA VAL A 172 -4.35 8.52 10.96
C VAL A 172 -4.00 8.42 9.48
N GLN A 173 -4.12 7.24 8.88
CA GLN A 173 -3.62 6.98 7.54
C GLN A 173 -4.63 7.36 6.46
N TRP A 174 -5.93 7.10 6.67
CA TRP A 174 -6.95 7.30 5.64
C TRP A 174 -8.07 8.28 6.02
N GLY A 175 -8.13 8.73 7.28
CA GLY A 175 -9.05 9.79 7.70
C GLY A 175 -10.49 9.33 7.94
N PHE A 176 -10.75 8.03 8.07
CA PHE A 176 -12.06 7.48 8.43
C PHE A 176 -11.89 6.24 9.31
N VAL A 177 -12.98 5.67 9.82
CA VAL A 177 -13.00 4.32 10.42
C VAL A 177 -14.04 3.50 9.65
N PRO A 178 -13.68 2.33 9.11
CA PRO A 178 -14.65 1.49 8.41
C PRO A 178 -15.74 1.03 9.38
N ALA A 179 -17.01 1.21 9.00
CA ALA A 179 -18.12 0.70 9.80
C ALA A 179 -18.16 -0.84 9.83
N ASP A 180 -17.63 -1.48 8.78
CA ASP A 180 -17.80 -2.90 8.49
C ASP A 180 -16.60 -3.77 8.94
N ASP A 181 -15.45 -3.17 9.28
CA ASP A 181 -14.24 -3.91 9.69
C ASP A 181 -14.36 -4.51 11.10
N ALA A 182 -15.26 -3.97 11.92
CA ALA A 182 -15.56 -4.54 13.25
C ALA A 182 -16.23 -5.93 13.16
N ALA A 183 -16.71 -6.34 11.97
CA ALA A 183 -17.45 -7.57 11.75
C ALA A 183 -16.75 -8.52 10.77
N LYS A 184 -15.74 -9.25 11.27
CA LYS A 184 -15.33 -10.60 10.84
C LYS A 184 -14.57 -10.72 9.50
N THR A 185 -13.38 -11.30 9.64
CA THR A 185 -12.98 -12.52 8.92
C THR A 185 -12.14 -13.39 9.84
N ARG A 186 -12.79 -14.28 10.61
CA ARG A 186 -12.10 -15.52 11.01
C ARG A 186 -11.94 -16.31 9.73
N VAL A 187 -10.72 -16.50 9.28
CA VAL A 187 -10.41 -17.44 8.21
C VAL A 187 -10.75 -18.84 8.72
N LYS A 188 -12.00 -19.27 8.51
CA LYS A 188 -12.47 -20.63 8.83
C LYS A 188 -12.28 -21.59 7.66
N ASP A 189 -11.77 -21.12 6.53
CA ASP A 189 -11.66 -21.88 5.28
C ASP A 189 -10.21 -22.01 4.76
N LEU A 190 -9.19 -21.78 5.61
CA LEU A 190 -7.80 -22.03 5.20
C LEU A 190 -7.62 -23.51 4.80
N ASP A 191 -8.25 -24.44 5.53
CA ASP A 191 -8.25 -25.87 5.24
C ASP A 191 -8.93 -26.20 3.89
N ARG A 192 -9.91 -25.41 3.46
CA ARG A 192 -10.60 -25.57 2.18
C ARG A 192 -9.76 -25.01 1.01
N LEU A 193 -9.04 -23.92 1.21
CA LEU A 193 -8.11 -23.39 0.20
C LEU A 193 -6.88 -24.28 0.01
N VAL A 194 -6.32 -24.82 1.10
CA VAL A 194 -5.19 -25.76 1.04
C VAL A 194 -5.56 -27.05 0.28
N SER A 195 -6.80 -27.52 0.38
CA SER A 195 -7.24 -28.73 -0.35
C SER A 195 -7.50 -28.50 -1.85
N ILE A 196 -7.65 -27.26 -2.30
CA ILE A 196 -7.79 -26.91 -3.72
C ILE A 196 -6.43 -26.82 -4.43
N VAL A 197 -5.38 -26.38 -3.72
CA VAL A 197 -4.03 -26.18 -4.28
C VAL A 197 -3.18 -27.47 -4.25
N ALA A 198 -3.62 -28.50 -3.53
CA ALA A 198 -2.89 -29.77 -3.37
C ALA A 198 -3.06 -30.79 -4.51
N TRP A 199 -3.33 -30.34 -5.75
CA TRP A 199 -3.42 -31.20 -6.94
C TRP A 199 -2.25 -31.00 -7.90
#